data_AF-A0A936CBY5-F1
#
_entry.id   AF-A0A936CBY5-F1
#
_cell.length_a   1.000
_cell.length_b   1.000
_cell.length_c   1.000
_cell.angle_alpha   90.00
_cell.angle_beta   90.00
_cell.angle_gamma   90.00
#
_symmetry.space_group_name_H-M   'P 1'
#
loop_
_entity.id
_entity.type
_entity.pdbx_description
1 polymer ?
#
loop_
_entity_poly.entity_id
_entity_poly.type
_entity_poly.pdbx_seq_one_letter_code
_entity_poly.pdbx_strand_id
1 'polypeptide(L)'
;MNVPARLRLRDEVRGDTMPTIEKGPSTPLVFYASQSGRPTLDAGEGGGNPFASALIELLQRQSLTLAELHSDIVRLTQTKSQGFQIPDAPAVSEAAAWAVKPVPPSPP
;
A
#
# COMPACT_ATOMS: atom_id res chain seq x y z
N MET A 1 -7.45 58.46 -34.87
CA MET A 1 -6.05 58.10 -34.54
C MET A 1 -5.81 56.68 -35.02
N ASN A 2 -4.60 56.43 -35.54
CA ASN A 2 -4.16 55.35 -36.43
C ASN A 2 -4.06 53.94 -35.78
N VAL A 3 -4.27 52.88 -36.57
CA VAL A 3 -3.88 51.44 -36.34
C VAL A 3 -2.39 51.29 -36.82
N PRO A 4 -1.56 50.22 -36.58
CA PRO A 4 -1.93 48.82 -36.38
C PRO A 4 -1.01 47.84 -35.58
N ALA A 5 -1.52 46.61 -35.43
CA ALA A 5 -0.89 45.28 -35.44
C ALA A 5 0.58 45.11 -35.00
N ARG A 6 0.81 44.11 -34.13
CA ARG A 6 1.96 43.20 -34.32
C ARG A 6 1.71 41.81 -33.74
N LEU A 7 1.28 40.94 -34.64
CA LEU A 7 1.65 39.52 -34.66
C LEU A 7 3.16 39.41 -34.41
N ARG A 8 3.55 38.73 -33.33
CA ARG A 8 4.91 38.21 -33.15
C ARG A 8 4.79 36.72 -32.83
N LEU A 9 4.51 35.96 -33.88
CA LEU A 9 4.99 34.59 -33.97
C LEU A 9 6.51 34.68 -34.20
N ARG A 10 7.30 34.20 -33.25
CA ARG A 10 8.64 33.68 -33.53
C ARG A 10 8.82 32.39 -32.75
N ASP A 11 9.03 31.36 -33.54
CA ASP A 11 9.44 30.01 -33.24
C ASP A 11 10.60 29.87 -32.25
N GLU A 12 10.55 28.72 -31.56
CA GLU A 12 11.65 27.90 -31.02
C GLU A 12 12.48 28.53 -29.88
N VAL A 13 12.66 27.84 -28.75
CA VAL A 13 13.44 26.60 -28.64
C VAL A 13 12.86 25.64 -27.59
N ARG A 14 12.73 24.38 -28.02
CA ARG A 14 12.65 23.17 -27.19
C ARG A 14 13.65 23.20 -26.04
N GLY A 15 13.14 23.28 -24.82
CA GLY A 15 13.83 22.80 -23.62
C GLY A 15 12.93 21.78 -22.96
N ASP A 16 13.19 20.49 -23.21
CA ASP A 16 12.57 19.38 -22.50
C ASP A 16 12.92 19.48 -21.01
N THR A 17 12.15 20.26 -20.26
CA THR A 17 12.11 20.15 -18.81
C THR A 17 10.74 19.60 -18.48
N MET A 18 10.61 18.28 -18.56
CA MET A 18 9.54 17.58 -17.86
C MET A 18 9.53 18.12 -16.43
N PRO A 19 8.36 18.53 -15.88
CA PRO A 19 8.31 18.93 -14.48
C PRO A 19 8.90 17.76 -13.68
N THR A 20 10.01 18.01 -13.00
CA THR A 20 10.49 17.11 -11.93
C THR A 20 9.35 17.06 -10.94
N ILE A 21 8.55 16.00 -10.98
CA ILE A 21 7.56 15.74 -9.94
C ILE A 21 8.41 15.41 -8.73
N GLU A 22 8.67 16.43 -7.90
CA GLU A 22 9.31 16.23 -6.62
C GLU A 22 8.44 15.24 -5.86
N LYS A 23 8.98 14.05 -5.64
CA LYS A 23 8.32 13.00 -4.88
C LYS A 23 8.25 13.52 -3.44
N GLY A 24 7.10 14.07 -3.08
CA GLY A 24 6.81 14.49 -1.72
C GLY A 24 7.06 13.34 -0.74
N PRO A 25 7.20 13.63 0.56
CA PRO A 25 7.53 12.62 1.56
C PRO A 25 6.54 11.44 1.48
N SER A 26 7.02 10.26 1.11
CA SER A 26 6.19 9.06 1.06
C SER A 26 5.89 8.59 2.49
N THR A 27 4.63 8.65 2.89
CA THR A 27 4.20 8.12 4.19
C THR A 27 4.11 6.60 4.10
N PRO A 28 4.68 5.84 5.06
CA PRO A 28 4.60 4.40 5.04
C PRO A 28 3.16 3.92 5.26
N LEU A 29 2.80 2.81 4.62
CA LEU A 29 1.60 2.05 4.98
C LEU A 29 1.91 1.26 6.24
N VAL A 30 1.16 1.53 7.32
CA VAL A 30 1.35 0.89 8.63
C VAL A 30 0.12 0.07 8.97
N PHE A 31 0.32 -1.22 9.22
CA PHE A 31 -0.72 -2.13 9.72
C PHE A 31 -0.51 -2.35 11.21
N TYR A 32 -1.50 -2.03 12.03
CA TYR A 32 -1.45 -2.29 13.46
C TYR A 32 -2.21 -3.57 13.78
N ALA A 33 -1.64 -4.37 14.69
CA ALA A 33 -2.22 -5.64 15.11
C ALA A 33 -3.60 -5.47 15.76
N SER A 34 -3.84 -4.33 16.43
CA SER A 34 -5.10 -3.97 17.06
C SER A 34 -5.42 -2.49 16.84
N GLN A 35 -6.70 -2.14 17.03
CA GLN A 35 -7.13 -0.75 17.12
C GLN A 35 -6.51 -0.02 18.32
N SER A 36 -6.41 1.30 18.21
CA SER A 36 -5.89 2.16 19.28
C SER A 36 -6.58 1.89 20.63
N GLY A 37 -5.78 1.71 21.69
CA GLY A 37 -6.27 1.42 23.03
C GLY A 37 -6.79 -0.02 23.24
N ARG A 38 -6.74 -0.90 22.23
CA ARG A 38 -7.11 -2.31 22.36
C ARG A 38 -5.89 -3.19 22.52
N PRO A 39 -5.90 -4.15 23.47
CA PRO A 39 -4.79 -5.07 23.66
C PRO A 39 -4.67 -6.03 22.48
N THR A 40 -3.47 -6.53 22.26
CA THR A 40 -3.22 -7.69 21.41
C THR A 40 -3.31 -8.97 22.24
N LEU A 41 -3.81 -10.04 21.64
CA LEU A 41 -3.78 -11.37 22.24
C LEU A 41 -2.42 -12.03 21.96
N ASP A 42 -1.84 -12.68 22.96
CA ASP A 42 -0.62 -13.51 22.82
C ASP A 42 -0.88 -14.95 23.28
N ALA A 43 -2.06 -15.44 22.90
CA ALA A 43 -2.60 -16.76 23.23
C ALA A 43 -3.63 -17.20 22.16
N GLY A 44 -3.42 -16.83 20.90
CA GLY A 44 -4.24 -17.30 19.79
C GLY A 44 -4.12 -18.81 19.59
N GLU A 45 -4.85 -19.37 18.62
CA GLU A 45 -4.75 -20.79 18.27
C GLU A 45 -3.27 -21.21 18.05
N GLY A 46 -2.78 -22.15 18.85
CA GLY A 46 -1.35 -22.55 18.86
C GLY A 46 -0.43 -21.73 19.77
N GLY A 47 -0.97 -20.81 20.59
CA GLY A 47 -0.24 -20.05 21.60
C GLY A 47 0.50 -18.80 21.09
N GLY A 48 0.21 -18.33 19.87
CA GLY A 48 0.87 -17.15 19.26
C GLY A 48 -0.05 -15.94 19.06
N ASN A 49 0.54 -14.81 18.67
CA ASN A 49 -0.21 -13.60 18.34
C ASN A 49 -1.08 -13.78 17.07
N PRO A 50 -2.42 -13.59 17.15
CA PRO A 50 -3.33 -13.83 16.01
C PRO A 50 -2.99 -13.03 14.75
N PHE A 51 -2.52 -11.79 14.88
CA PHE A 51 -2.13 -10.95 13.75
C PHE A 51 -0.86 -11.47 13.08
N ALA A 52 0.17 -11.80 13.86
CA ALA A 52 1.41 -12.38 13.33
C ALA A 52 1.14 -13.73 12.64
N SER A 53 0.34 -14.61 13.25
CA SER A 53 -0.05 -15.88 12.66
C SER A 53 -0.82 -15.71 11.36
N ALA A 54 -1.75 -14.74 11.29
CA ALA A 54 -2.45 -14.41 10.06
C ALA A 54 -1.50 -13.89 8.96
N LEU A 55 -0.56 -13.01 9.31
CA LEU A 55 0.43 -12.49 8.37
C LEU A 55 1.30 -13.60 7.77
N ILE A 56 1.80 -14.52 8.61
CA ILE A 56 2.60 -15.66 8.16
C ILE A 56 1.81 -16.53 7.18
N GLU A 57 0.56 -16.88 7.53
CA GLU A 57 -0.31 -17.68 6.67
C GLU A 57 -0.56 -17.03 5.31
N LEU A 58 -0.77 -15.71 5.27
CA LEU A 58 -0.95 -14.97 4.01
C LEU A 58 0.31 -14.96 3.16
N LEU A 59 1.48 -14.79 3.76
CA LEU A 59 2.76 -14.77 3.04
C LEU A 59 3.13 -16.13 2.44
N GLN A 60 2.54 -17.23 2.93
CA GLN A 60 2.71 -18.57 2.36
C GLN A 60 1.97 -18.78 1.04
N ARG A 61 0.98 -17.95 0.70
CA ARG A 61 0.23 -18.06 -0.57
C ARG A 61 1.14 -17.89 -1.77
N GLN A 62 0.83 -18.56 -2.88
CA GLN A 62 1.63 -18.47 -4.11
C GLN A 62 1.73 -17.03 -4.63
N SER A 63 0.62 -16.29 -4.59
CA SER A 63 0.50 -14.87 -4.93
C SER A 63 -0.25 -14.14 -3.82
N LEU A 64 0.11 -12.87 -3.62
CA LEU A 64 -0.58 -11.98 -2.69
C LEU A 64 -0.40 -10.54 -3.16
N THR A 65 -1.50 -9.89 -3.50
CA THR A 65 -1.56 -8.45 -3.77
C THR A 65 -1.74 -7.66 -2.48
N LEU A 66 -1.45 -6.37 -2.50
CA LEU A 66 -1.64 -5.49 -1.35
C LEU A 66 -3.12 -5.35 -0.97
N ALA A 67 -4.03 -5.35 -1.94
CA ALA A 67 -5.47 -5.36 -1.68
C ALA A 67 -5.92 -6.65 -0.97
N GLU A 68 -5.46 -7.82 -1.44
CA GLU A 68 -5.75 -9.09 -0.79
C GLU A 68 -5.15 -9.18 0.61
N LEU A 69 -3.92 -8.69 0.80
CA LEU A 69 -3.31 -8.58 2.12
C LEU A 69 -4.17 -7.75 3.05
N HIS A 70 -4.64 -6.57 2.60
CA HIS A 70 -5.49 -5.68 3.40
C HIS A 70 -6.80 -6.34 3.83
N SER A 71 -7.55 -6.92 2.90
CA SER A 71 -8.84 -7.54 3.24
C SER A 71 -8.67 -8.79 4.09
N ASP A 72 -7.69 -9.63 3.77
CA ASP A 72 -7.56 -10.93 4.43
C ASP A 72 -6.83 -10.88 5.77
N ILE A 73 -5.93 -9.93 6.00
CA ILE A 73 -5.26 -9.80 7.31
C ILE A 73 -6.27 -9.45 8.40
N VAL A 74 -7.24 -8.59 8.08
CA VAL A 74 -8.34 -8.23 8.99
C VAL A 74 -9.19 -9.46 9.30
N ARG A 75 -9.66 -10.14 8.26
CA ARG A 75 -10.52 -11.32 8.38
C ARG A 75 -9.85 -12.45 9.15
N LEU A 76 -8.62 -12.82 8.80
CA LEU A 76 -7.91 -13.92 9.45
C LEU A 76 -7.54 -13.60 10.90
N THR A 77 -7.15 -12.37 11.21
CA THR A 77 -6.87 -11.97 12.60
C THR A 77 -8.12 -12.08 13.46
N GLN A 78 -9.28 -11.63 12.95
CA GLN A 78 -10.55 -11.78 13.65
C GLN A 78 -10.89 -13.26 13.87
N THR A 79 -10.75 -14.12 12.85
CA THR A 79 -11.01 -15.55 13.00
C THR A 79 -10.08 -16.19 14.04
N LYS A 80 -8.78 -15.96 13.95
CA LYS A 80 -7.76 -16.56 14.84
C LYS A 80 -7.84 -16.04 16.29
N SER A 81 -8.40 -14.86 16.48
CA SER A 81 -8.65 -14.27 17.81
C SER A 81 -10.08 -14.49 18.31
N GLN A 82 -10.91 -15.24 17.58
CA GLN A 82 -12.34 -15.43 17.90
C GLN A 82 -13.10 -14.11 18.08
N GLY A 83 -12.74 -13.10 17.27
CA GLY A 83 -13.34 -11.77 17.29
C GLY A 83 -12.77 -10.81 18.34
N PHE A 84 -11.81 -11.25 19.17
CA PHE A 84 -11.20 -10.39 20.19
C PHE A 84 -10.35 -9.26 19.59
N GLN A 85 -9.59 -9.56 18.54
CA GLN A 85 -8.63 -8.65 17.95
C GLN A 85 -9.07 -8.23 16.53
N ILE A 86 -9.15 -6.93 16.33
CA ILE A 86 -9.43 -6.31 15.03
C ILE A 86 -8.21 -5.46 14.66
N PRO A 87 -7.46 -5.81 13.61
CA PRO A 87 -6.37 -4.99 13.11
C PRO A 87 -6.85 -3.61 12.65
N ASP A 88 -6.00 -2.61 12.81
CA ASP A 88 -6.17 -1.33 12.12
C ASP A 88 -5.31 -1.37 10.84
N ALA A 89 -6.00 -1.42 9.70
CA ALA A 89 -5.39 -1.62 8.39
C ALA A 89 -5.79 -0.45 7.46
N PRO A 90 -4.82 0.32 6.93
CA PRO A 90 -5.07 1.52 6.16
C PRO A 90 -5.73 1.17 4.83
N ALA A 91 -6.66 2.01 4.36
CA ALA A 91 -7.28 1.81 3.05
C ALA A 91 -6.20 1.80 1.95
N VAL A 92 -6.28 0.82 1.05
CA VAL A 92 -5.36 0.68 -0.09
C VAL A 92 -6.12 1.06 -1.36
N SER A 93 -5.85 2.26 -1.89
CA SER A 93 -6.37 2.70 -3.20
C SER A 93 -5.26 2.76 -4.25
N GLU A 94 -4.15 3.41 -3.89
CA GLU A 94 -2.95 3.50 -4.71
C GLU A 94 -2.11 2.24 -4.44
N ALA A 95 -1.78 1.49 -5.49
CA ALA A 95 -1.02 0.22 -5.42
C ALA A 95 -1.79 -1.03 -4.96
N ALA A 96 -3.13 -1.06 -5.08
CA ALA A 96 -3.95 -2.25 -4.80
C ALA A 96 -3.45 -3.53 -5.49
N ALA A 97 -3.01 -3.43 -6.75
CA ALA A 97 -2.50 -4.54 -7.55
C ALA A 97 -1.03 -4.89 -7.29
N TRP A 98 -0.35 -4.20 -6.37
CA TRP A 98 1.06 -4.42 -6.12
C TRP A 98 1.28 -5.80 -5.49
N ALA A 99 2.15 -6.60 -6.09
CA ALA A 99 2.54 -7.89 -5.53
C ALA A 99 3.38 -7.67 -4.27
N VAL A 100 2.92 -8.23 -3.15
CA VAL A 100 3.60 -8.16 -1.85
C VAL A 100 4.78 -9.13 -1.80
N LYS A 101 4.69 -10.22 -2.57
CA LYS A 101 5.78 -11.21 -2.67
C LYS A 101 6.75 -10.81 -3.78
N PRO A 102 8.06 -10.96 -3.57
CA PRO A 102 9.02 -10.76 -4.65
C PRO A 102 8.71 -11.70 -5.80
N VAL A 103 8.73 -11.17 -7.02
CA VAL A 103 8.73 -12.00 -8.23
C VAL A 103 10.05 -12.78 -8.22
N PRO A 104 10.03 -14.12 -8.36
CA PRO A 104 11.27 -14.88 -8.47
C PRO A 104 12.11 -14.29 -9.61
N PRO A 105 13.44 -14.16 -9.46
CA PRO A 105 14.27 -13.71 -10.57
C PRO A 105 14.04 -14.64 -11.76
N SER A 106 13.86 -14.07 -12.96
CA SER A 106 13.80 -14.87 -14.19
C SER A 106 15.05 -15.76 -14.26
N PRO A 107 14.90 -17.05 -14.65
CA PRO A 107 16.08 -17.89 -14.88
C PRO A 107 16.98 -17.27 -15.96
N PRO A 108 18.30 -17.49 -15.88
CA PRO A 108 19.28 -16.94 -16.83
C PRO A 108 19.08 -17.47 -18.25
#